data_AF-Q9SAZ1-F1
#
_entry.id   AF-Q9SAZ1-F1
#
_cell.length_a   1.000
_cell.length_b   1.000
_cell.length_c   1.000
_cell.angle_alpha   90.00
_cell.angle_beta   90.00
_cell.angle_gamma   90.00
#
_symmetry.space_group_name_H-M   'P 1'
#
loop_
_entity.id
_entity.type
_entity.pdbx_description
1 polymer ?
#
loop_
_entity_poly.entity_id
_entity_poly.type
_entity_poly.pdbx_seq_one_letter_code
_entity_poly.pdbx_strand_id
1 'polypeptide(L)'
;MGFTEKQEALVNSSWELFKQNPSYSVLFYTIILKKAPAAKGMFSFLKDSAEVVDSPKLQAHAEKVFGMVHDSAIQLRASGEVVLGDVTLGAIHIQKGVIDPHFVVVKEALLDTIKEASGEKWSEELSTAWEIAYEGLASAIKKAMN
;
A
#
# COMPACT_ATOMS: atom_id res chain seq x y z
N MET A 1 2.83 14.90 -17.34
CA MET A 1 3.16 13.59 -17.93
C MET A 1 2.29 12.56 -17.25
N GLY A 2 1.61 11.70 -18.01
CA GLY A 2 0.74 10.65 -17.47
C GLY A 2 1.52 9.37 -17.12
N PHE A 3 0.85 8.44 -16.45
CA PHE A 3 1.41 7.13 -16.10
C PHE A 3 1.65 6.31 -17.37
N THR A 4 2.85 5.77 -17.52
CA THR A 4 3.30 5.12 -18.76
C THR A 4 3.02 3.62 -18.77
N GLU A 5 2.99 3.02 -19.96
CA GLU A 5 2.86 1.56 -20.13
C GLU A 5 4.02 0.80 -19.47
N LYS A 6 5.23 1.36 -19.50
CA LYS A 6 6.39 0.78 -18.82
C LYS A 6 6.23 0.78 -17.30
N GLN A 7 5.72 1.87 -16.72
CA GLN A 7 5.44 1.94 -15.28
C GLN A 7 4.36 0.93 -14.87
N GLU A 8 3.31 0.77 -15.67
CA GLU A 8 2.29 -0.25 -15.44
C GLU A 8 2.88 -1.67 -15.47
N ALA A 9 3.69 -2.00 -16.46
CA ALA A 9 4.34 -3.31 -16.55
C ALA A 9 5.26 -3.59 -15.34
N LEU A 10 5.96 -2.57 -14.83
CA LEU A 10 6.77 -2.66 -13.62
C LEU A 10 5.91 -2.94 -12.37
N VAL A 11 4.79 -2.23 -12.19
CA VAL A 11 3.86 -2.47 -11.08
C VAL A 11 3.25 -3.87 -11.18
N ASN A 12 2.78 -4.29 -12.35
CA ASN A 12 2.20 -5.63 -12.57
C ASN A 12 3.18 -6.74 -12.19
N SER A 13 4.42 -6.67 -12.69
CA SER A 13 5.42 -7.72 -12.43
C SER A 13 5.87 -7.79 -10.97
N SER A 14 6.04 -6.66 -10.30
CA SER A 14 6.44 -6.60 -8.88
C SER A 14 5.29 -6.93 -7.93
N TRP A 15 4.04 -6.63 -8.30
CA TRP A 15 2.85 -7.08 -7.58
C TRP A 15 2.75 -8.60 -7.54
N GLU A 16 3.00 -9.28 -8.67
CA GLU A 16 3.02 -10.75 -8.69
C GLU A 16 4.12 -11.34 -7.78
N LEU A 17 5.29 -10.71 -7.69
CA LEU A 17 6.36 -11.12 -6.78
C LEU A 17 5.96 -10.96 -5.32
N PHE A 18 5.31 -9.85 -4.97
CA PHE A 18 4.78 -9.63 -3.61
C PHE A 18 3.79 -10.73 -3.23
N LYS A 19 2.80 -11.03 -4.10
CA LYS A 19 1.76 -12.03 -3.82
C LYS A 19 2.29 -13.44 -3.57
N GLN A 20 3.43 -13.80 -4.18
CA GLN A 20 3.99 -15.15 -4.06
C GLN A 20 4.55 -15.47 -2.67
N ASN A 21 4.80 -14.45 -1.84
CA ASN A 21 5.43 -14.64 -0.54
C ASN A 21 4.68 -13.88 0.57
N PRO A 22 3.85 -14.59 1.36
CA PRO A 22 3.08 -13.99 2.46
C PRO A 22 3.93 -13.26 3.50
N SER A 23 5.21 -13.61 3.66
CA SER A 23 6.11 -12.95 4.61
C SER A 23 6.32 -11.46 4.33
N TYR A 24 6.10 -10.99 3.08
CA TYR A 24 6.15 -9.56 2.77
C TYR A 24 5.02 -8.78 3.45
N SER A 25 3.90 -9.43 3.79
CA SER A 25 2.87 -8.81 4.61
C SER A 25 3.37 -8.53 6.03
N VAL A 26 4.13 -9.46 6.61
CA VAL A 26 4.76 -9.30 7.94
C VAL A 26 5.82 -8.19 7.88
N LEU A 27 6.66 -8.19 6.84
CA LEU A 27 7.65 -7.14 6.60
C LEU A 27 6.99 -5.76 6.56
N PHE A 28 5.93 -5.61 5.77
CA PHE A 28 5.21 -4.35 5.61
C PHE A 28 4.74 -3.76 6.95
N TYR A 29 4.05 -4.55 7.78
CA TYR A 29 3.62 -4.06 9.10
C TYR A 29 4.76 -3.89 10.08
N THR A 30 5.82 -4.69 9.98
CA THR A 30 7.02 -4.52 10.80
C THR A 30 7.65 -3.15 10.55
N ILE A 31 7.73 -2.72 9.28
CA ILE A 31 8.23 -1.39 8.92
C ILE A 31 7.30 -0.28 9.40
N ILE A 32 5.97 -0.43 9.21
CA ILE A 32 4.98 0.53 9.73
C ILE A 32 5.16 0.71 11.24
N LEU A 33 5.21 -0.37 12.02
CA LEU A 33 5.30 -0.27 13.47
C LEU A 33 6.68 0.19 13.96
N LYS A 34 7.74 -0.04 13.19
CA LYS A 34 9.06 0.53 13.49
C LYS A 34 9.06 2.05 13.34
N LYS A 35 8.34 2.59 12.36
CA LYS A 35 8.24 4.04 12.09
C LYS A 35 7.17 4.74 12.93
N ALA A 36 6.04 4.08 13.17
CA ALA A 36 4.91 4.59 13.93
C ALA A 36 4.31 3.51 14.86
N PRO A 37 4.97 3.23 16.01
CA PRO A 37 4.49 2.22 16.96
C PRO A 37 3.04 2.47 17.44
N ALA A 38 2.64 3.74 17.55
CA ALA A 38 1.30 4.15 17.96
C ALA A 38 0.20 3.69 16.98
N ALA A 39 0.53 3.45 15.71
CA ALA A 39 -0.43 2.97 14.71
C ALA A 39 -0.90 1.53 14.96
N LYS A 40 -0.22 0.77 15.83
CA LYS A 40 -0.58 -0.63 16.14
C LYS A 40 -2.04 -0.80 16.55
N GLY A 41 -2.57 0.12 17.36
CA GLY A 41 -3.96 0.08 17.81
C GLY A 41 -4.99 0.34 16.70
N MET A 42 -4.57 0.90 15.56
CA MET A 42 -5.45 1.19 14.42
C MET A 42 -5.75 -0.08 13.61
N PHE A 43 -4.83 -1.03 13.60
CA PHE A 43 -4.96 -2.31 12.91
C PHE A 43 -5.49 -3.38 13.87
N SER A 44 -6.76 -3.74 13.72
CA SER A 44 -7.43 -4.67 14.66
C SER A 44 -6.80 -6.07 14.72
N PHE A 45 -6.04 -6.46 13.70
CA PHE A 45 -5.31 -7.74 13.65
C PHE A 45 -3.90 -7.67 14.27
N LEU A 46 -3.43 -6.49 14.70
CA LEU A 46 -2.14 -6.31 15.40
C LEU A 46 -2.30 -5.98 16.89
N LYS A 47 -3.50 -5.55 17.31
CA LYS A 47 -3.74 -4.96 18.64
C LYS A 47 -3.41 -5.90 19.81
N ASP A 48 -3.60 -7.21 19.65
CA ASP A 48 -3.49 -8.20 20.72
C ASP A 48 -2.15 -8.98 20.72
N SER A 49 -1.27 -8.69 19.77
CA SER A 49 0.04 -9.37 19.63
C SER A 49 1.16 -8.46 20.12
N ALA A 50 2.18 -8.99 20.81
CA ALA A 50 3.34 -8.19 21.21
C ALA A 50 4.17 -7.74 20.00
N GLU A 51 4.33 -8.64 19.03
CA GLU A 51 5.09 -8.46 17.79
C GLU A 51 4.16 -8.58 16.58
N VAL A 52 4.67 -8.26 15.39
CA VAL A 52 3.96 -8.50 14.12
C VAL A 52 4.04 -9.99 13.83
N VAL A 53 2.94 -10.70 14.07
CA VAL A 53 2.84 -12.14 13.82
C VAL A 53 2.03 -12.35 12.55
N ASP A 54 2.50 -13.28 11.71
CA ASP A 54 1.76 -13.68 10.52
C ASP A 54 0.35 -14.18 10.88
N SER A 55 -0.64 -13.76 10.10
CA SER A 55 -2.02 -14.22 10.27
C SER A 55 -2.82 -14.01 8.98
N PRO A 56 -3.88 -14.81 8.75
CA PRO A 56 -4.74 -14.64 7.57
C PRO A 56 -5.31 -13.22 7.43
N LYS A 57 -5.61 -12.55 8.55
CA LYS A 57 -6.14 -11.17 8.53
C LYS A 57 -5.07 -10.15 8.14
N LEU A 58 -3.84 -10.34 8.62
CA LEU A 58 -2.70 -9.50 8.27
C LEU A 58 -2.39 -9.61 6.78
N GLN A 59 -2.32 -10.85 6.27
CA GLN A 59 -2.09 -11.13 4.85
C GLN A 59 -3.20 -10.53 3.99
N ALA A 60 -4.47 -10.80 4.31
CA ALA A 60 -5.61 -10.28 3.56
C ALA A 60 -5.65 -8.75 3.51
N HIS A 61 -5.29 -8.06 4.61
CA HIS A 61 -5.24 -6.60 4.60
C HIS A 61 -4.05 -6.08 3.78
N ALA A 62 -2.87 -6.70 3.90
CA ALA A 62 -1.72 -6.30 3.08
C ALA A 62 -2.00 -6.51 1.58
N GLU A 63 -2.53 -7.67 1.21
CA GLU A 63 -2.95 -7.95 -0.17
C GLU A 63 -3.98 -6.94 -0.67
N LYS A 64 -4.97 -6.56 0.16
CA LYS A 64 -5.94 -5.51 -0.21
C LYS A 64 -5.25 -4.15 -0.44
N VAL A 65 -4.34 -3.73 0.44
CA VAL A 65 -3.63 -2.45 0.30
C VAL A 65 -2.79 -2.43 -0.99
N PHE A 66 -1.95 -3.44 -1.19
CA PHE A 66 -1.06 -3.50 -2.35
C PHE A 66 -1.85 -3.73 -3.65
N GLY A 67 -2.89 -4.55 -3.62
CA GLY A 67 -3.78 -4.76 -4.75
C GLY A 67 -4.50 -3.48 -5.16
N MET A 68 -4.98 -2.68 -4.21
CA MET A 68 -5.59 -1.38 -4.53
C MET A 68 -4.60 -0.36 -5.10
N VAL A 69 -3.32 -0.40 -4.70
CA VAL A 69 -2.27 0.44 -5.29
C VAL A 69 -1.88 -0.06 -6.68
N HIS A 70 -1.86 -1.37 -6.90
CA HIS A 70 -1.74 -1.94 -8.23
C HIS A 70 -2.89 -1.49 -9.15
N ASP A 71 -4.13 -1.56 -8.66
CA ASP A 71 -5.31 -1.14 -9.43
C ASP A 71 -5.30 0.37 -9.71
N SER A 72 -4.73 1.20 -8.83
CA SER A 72 -4.56 2.62 -9.11
C SER A 72 -3.55 2.88 -10.22
N ALA A 73 -2.49 2.07 -10.36
CA ALA A 73 -1.57 2.16 -11.49
C ALA A 73 -2.28 1.90 -12.83
N ILE A 74 -3.14 0.87 -12.87
CA ILE A 74 -3.95 0.54 -14.05
C ILE A 74 -4.90 1.70 -14.39
N GLN A 75 -5.59 2.25 -13.40
CA GLN A 75 -6.49 3.39 -13.60
C GLN A 75 -5.74 4.63 -14.11
N LEU A 76 -4.60 4.95 -13.50
CA LEU A 76 -3.76 6.07 -13.95
C LEU A 76 -3.25 5.90 -15.38
N ARG A 77 -2.94 4.67 -15.81
CA ARG A 77 -2.60 4.41 -17.22
C ARG A 77 -3.79 4.66 -18.14
N ALA A 78 -4.98 4.18 -17.74
CA ALA A 78 -6.16 4.14 -18.58
C ALA A 78 -6.85 5.51 -18.72
N SER A 79 -6.97 6.27 -17.62
CA SER A 79 -7.72 7.53 -17.57
C SER A 79 -6.91 8.70 -17.01
N GLY A 80 -5.79 8.45 -16.33
CA GLY A 80 -5.04 9.48 -15.61
C GLY A 80 -5.64 9.85 -14.25
N GLU A 81 -6.69 9.16 -13.81
CA GLU A 81 -7.38 9.43 -12.53
C GLU A 81 -7.60 8.13 -11.75
N VAL A 82 -7.64 8.23 -10.42
CA VAL A 82 -7.96 7.11 -9.52
C VAL A 82 -9.33 7.33 -8.90
N VAL A 83 -10.22 6.37 -9.10
CA VAL A 83 -11.57 6.34 -8.54
C VAL A 83 -11.68 5.18 -7.55
N LEU A 84 -12.25 5.44 -6.38
CA LEU A 84 -12.49 4.38 -5.39
C LEU A 84 -13.70 3.55 -5.80
N GLY A 85 -13.53 2.24 -5.94
CA GLY A 85 -14.65 1.31 -6.07
C GLY A 85 -15.44 1.14 -4.77
N ASP A 86 -14.76 1.26 -3.62
CA ASP A 86 -15.36 1.16 -2.29
C ASP A 86 -15.45 2.56 -1.65
N VAL A 87 -16.66 3.13 -1.69
CA VAL A 87 -16.94 4.46 -1.14
C VAL A 87 -16.87 4.52 0.40
N THR A 88 -16.80 3.37 1.08
CA THR A 88 -16.74 3.32 2.55
C THR A 88 -15.32 3.52 3.08
N LEU A 89 -14.29 3.46 2.22
CA LEU A 89 -12.90 3.54 2.64
C LEU A 89 -12.58 4.83 3.39
N GLY A 90 -13.09 5.97 2.94
CA GLY A 90 -12.88 7.25 3.64
C GLY A 90 -13.43 7.21 5.07
N ALA A 91 -14.68 6.76 5.23
CA ALA A 91 -15.32 6.60 6.54
C ALA A 91 -14.58 5.61 7.45
N ILE A 92 -14.08 4.49 6.90
CA ILE A 92 -13.27 3.52 7.65
C ILE A 92 -11.97 4.17 8.15
N HIS A 93 -11.28 4.93 7.29
CA HIS A 93 -10.03 5.61 7.67
C HIS A 93 -10.27 6.69 8.73
N ILE A 94 -11.37 7.45 8.65
CA ILE A 94 -11.80 8.37 9.72
C ILE A 94 -12.05 7.61 11.01
N GLN A 95 -12.84 6.53 10.97
CA GLN A 95 -13.18 5.73 12.15
C GLN A 95 -11.94 5.16 12.84
N LYS A 96 -10.89 4.83 12.08
CA LYS A 96 -9.61 4.35 12.60
C LYS A 96 -8.68 5.45 13.11
N GLY A 97 -9.06 6.72 12.97
CA GLY A 97 -8.24 7.87 13.37
C GLY A 97 -7.05 8.11 12.44
N VAL A 98 -7.17 7.73 11.16
CA VAL A 98 -6.11 7.96 10.18
C VAL A 98 -5.97 9.46 9.90
N ILE A 99 -4.73 9.94 9.87
CA ILE A 99 -4.37 11.32 9.58
C ILE A 99 -3.27 11.34 8.53
N ASP A 100 -2.99 12.50 7.94
CA ASP A 100 -2.03 12.65 6.85
C ASP A 100 -0.64 12.03 7.09
N PRO A 101 -0.01 12.19 8.27
CA PRO A 101 1.27 11.52 8.57
C PRO A 101 1.23 9.99 8.46
N HIS A 102 0.08 9.36 8.73
CA HIS A 102 -0.04 7.90 8.59
C HIS A 102 0.08 7.46 7.12
N PHE A 103 -0.40 8.24 6.17
CA PHE A 103 -0.21 7.94 4.74
C PHE A 103 1.28 8.01 4.34
N VAL A 104 2.05 8.94 4.91
CA VAL A 104 3.50 9.00 4.63
C VAL A 104 4.19 7.73 5.13
N VAL A 105 3.89 7.29 6.35
CA VAL A 105 4.45 6.05 6.93
C VAL A 105 4.08 4.82 6.09
N VAL A 106 2.83 4.73 5.64
CA VAL A 106 2.37 3.62 4.81
C VAL A 106 3.04 3.64 3.43
N LYS A 107 3.25 4.83 2.82
CA LYS A 107 3.98 4.98 1.56
C LYS A 107 5.39 4.41 1.68
N GLU A 108 6.13 4.85 2.71
CA GLU A 108 7.51 4.40 2.94
C GLU A 108 7.57 2.89 3.18
N ALA A 109 6.69 2.35 4.02
CA ALA A 109 6.63 0.92 4.28
C ALA A 109 6.28 0.10 3.02
N LEU A 110 5.39 0.61 2.17
CA LEU A 110 5.02 -0.03 0.92
C LEU A 110 6.22 -0.07 -0.05
N LEU A 111 6.92 1.06 -0.24
CA LEU A 111 8.06 1.15 -1.14
C LEU A 111 9.22 0.27 -0.66
N ASP A 112 9.53 0.29 0.63
CA ASP A 112 10.54 -0.60 1.24
C ASP A 112 10.16 -2.09 1.04
N THR A 113 8.88 -2.44 1.17
CA THR A 113 8.41 -3.81 0.95
C THR A 113 8.52 -4.24 -0.51
N ILE A 114 8.12 -3.38 -1.47
CA ILE A 114 8.28 -3.69 -2.90
C ILE A 114 9.74 -3.83 -3.28
N LYS A 115 10.63 -3.03 -2.68
CA LYS A 115 12.07 -3.13 -2.89
C LYS A 115 12.59 -4.52 -2.51
N GLU A 116 12.25 -4.98 -1.32
CA GLU A 116 12.63 -6.34 -0.87
C GLU A 116 11.96 -7.43 -1.71
N ALA A 117 10.69 -7.25 -2.11
CA ALA A 117 9.97 -8.21 -2.96
C ALA A 117 10.54 -8.30 -4.39
N SER A 118 11.08 -7.21 -4.92
CA SER A 118 11.60 -7.15 -6.28
C SER A 118 13.06 -7.62 -6.37
N GLY A 119 13.80 -7.58 -5.26
CA GLY A 119 15.20 -8.00 -5.21
C GLY A 119 16.05 -7.33 -6.29
N GLU A 120 16.72 -8.13 -7.11
CA GLU A 120 17.57 -7.64 -8.22
C GLU A 120 16.80 -6.86 -9.30
N LYS A 121 15.47 -7.00 -9.37
CA LYS A 121 14.63 -6.24 -10.33
C LYS A 121 14.28 -4.83 -9.83
N TRP A 122 14.71 -4.45 -8.62
CA TRP A 122 14.48 -3.11 -8.10
C TRP A 122 15.14 -2.04 -8.97
N SER A 123 14.45 -0.93 -9.17
CA SER A 123 14.95 0.25 -9.90
C SER A 123 14.28 1.52 -9.40
N GLU A 124 14.90 2.67 -9.66
CA GLU A 124 14.29 3.98 -9.36
C GLU A 124 12.98 4.20 -10.11
N GLU A 125 12.86 3.67 -11.33
CA GLU A 125 11.63 3.75 -12.12
C GLU A 125 10.50 2.91 -11.52
N LEU A 126 10.82 1.72 -11.01
CA LEU A 126 9.85 0.90 -10.27
C LEU A 126 9.40 1.58 -8.98
N SER A 127 10.34 2.16 -8.22
CA SER A 127 10.04 2.96 -7.02
C SER A 127 9.07 4.10 -7.36
N THR A 128 9.39 4.85 -8.41
CA THR A 128 8.59 5.99 -8.87
C THR A 128 7.20 5.54 -9.34
N ALA A 129 7.10 4.40 -10.02
CA ALA A 129 5.82 3.85 -10.46
C ALA A 129 4.88 3.52 -9.28
N TRP A 130 5.40 2.82 -8.26
CA TRP A 130 4.62 2.53 -7.05
C TRP A 130 4.30 3.78 -6.24
N GLU A 131 5.22 4.75 -6.17
CA GLU A 131 4.98 6.02 -5.48
C GLU A 131 3.82 6.79 -6.12
N ILE A 132 3.83 6.98 -7.44
CA ILE A 132 2.76 7.69 -8.15
C ILE A 132 1.42 6.96 -7.99
N ALA A 133 1.43 5.63 -8.11
CA ALA A 133 0.23 4.81 -7.94
C ALA A 133 -0.33 4.94 -6.50
N TYR A 134 0.55 4.86 -5.50
CA TYR A 134 0.19 5.04 -4.10
C TYR A 134 -0.40 6.43 -3.85
N GLU A 135 0.24 7.48 -4.36
CA GLU A 135 -0.21 8.86 -4.16
C GLU A 135 -1.57 9.11 -4.82
N GLY A 136 -1.82 8.52 -5.99
CA GLY A 136 -3.13 8.54 -6.63
C GLY A 136 -4.22 7.93 -5.74
N LEU A 137 -3.96 6.74 -5.19
CA LEU A 137 -4.89 6.08 -4.27
C LEU A 137 -5.08 6.86 -2.96
N ALA A 138 -3.97 7.30 -2.35
CA ALA A 138 -4.00 8.07 -1.11
C ALA A 138 -4.77 9.38 -1.28
N SER A 139 -4.60 10.07 -2.41
CA SER A 139 -5.38 11.27 -2.75
C SER A 139 -6.87 10.95 -2.84
N ALA A 140 -7.24 9.86 -3.51
CA ALA A 140 -8.65 9.44 -3.62
C ALA A 140 -9.26 9.10 -2.26
N ILE A 141 -8.54 8.37 -1.39
CA ILE A 141 -8.98 8.05 -0.02
C ILE A 141 -9.13 9.33 0.81
N LYS A 142 -8.13 10.22 0.81
CA LYS A 142 -8.18 11.48 1.57
C LYS A 142 -9.35 12.37 1.15
N LYS A 143 -9.66 12.44 -0.14
CA LYS A 143 -10.86 13.16 -0.63
C LYS A 143 -12.16 12.59 -0.07
N ALA A 144 -12.20 11.27 0.17
CA ALA A 144 -13.34 10.58 0.77
C ALA A 144 -13.34 10.64 2.32
N MET A 145 -12.29 11.14 2.96
CA MET A 145 -12.19 11.35 4.41
C MET A 145 -12.73 12.72 4.87
N ASN A 146 -13.58 13.35 4.05
CA ASN A 146 -14.16 14.68 4.30
C ASN A 146 -15.63 14.60 4.72
#